data_AF-A0A6G5R5I2-F1
#
_entry.id   AF-A0A6G5R5I2-F1
#
_cell.length_a   1.000
_cell.length_b   1.000
_cell.length_c   1.000
_cell.angle_alpha   90.00
_cell.angle_beta   90.00
_cell.angle_gamma   90.00
#
_symmetry.space_group_name_H-M   'P 1'
#
loop_
_entity.id
_entity.type
_entity.pdbx_description
1 polymer ?
#
loop_
_entity_poly.entity_id
_entity_poly.type
_entity_poly.pdbx_seq_one_letter_code
_entity_poly.pdbx_strand_id
1 'polypeptide(L)'
;MKVYKISYYAFCGLLLGLTATLLISMSIWLEMRVHNRYVVVGFALMGLIYGVFAKRLNISAIIFSEVLLFLLIFWLNKPNLIFFNIKESYLDFLSIGQIRYGFLTILTIVNIIVLFVSFGKYKP
;
A
#
# COMPACT_ATOMS: atom_id res chain seq x y z
N MET A 1 -5.82 -20.91 -4.49
CA MET A 1 -5.02 -20.38 -3.35
C MET A 1 -3.77 -19.58 -3.72
N LYS A 2 -3.10 -19.78 -4.87
CA LYS A 2 -1.88 -19.02 -5.20
C LYS A 2 -2.15 -17.53 -5.52
N VAL A 3 -3.22 -17.23 -6.27
CA VAL A 3 -3.54 -15.86 -6.72
C VAL A 3 -3.79 -14.91 -5.55
N TYR A 4 -4.57 -15.32 -4.54
CA TYR A 4 -4.86 -14.45 -3.38
C TYR A 4 -3.59 -14.06 -2.61
N LYS A 5 -2.57 -14.93 -2.57
CA LYS A 5 -1.30 -14.64 -1.87
C LYS A 5 -0.50 -13.60 -2.64
N ILE A 6 -0.44 -13.79 -3.94
CA ILE A 6 0.29 -12.91 -4.85
C ILE A 6 -0.34 -11.51 -4.80
N SER A 7 -1.66 -11.39 -4.86
CA SER A 7 -2.36 -10.10 -4.73
C SER A 7 -2.18 -9.47 -3.34
N TYR A 8 -2.15 -10.27 -2.27
CA TYR A 8 -1.90 -9.79 -0.91
C TYR A 8 -0.51 -9.17 -0.76
N TYR A 9 0.53 -9.85 -1.22
CA TYR A 9 1.90 -9.33 -1.15
C TYR A 9 2.14 -8.18 -2.12
N ALA A 10 1.46 -8.16 -3.27
CA ALA A 10 1.43 -6.99 -4.16
C ALA A 10 0.84 -5.76 -3.46
N PHE A 11 -0.26 -5.93 -2.71
CA PHE A 11 -0.88 -4.85 -1.95
C PHE A 11 0.03 -4.35 -0.82
N CYS A 12 0.67 -5.25 -0.06
CA CYS A 12 1.65 -4.87 0.94
C CYS A 12 2.84 -4.12 0.33
N GLY A 13 3.32 -4.58 -0.83
CA GLY A 13 4.35 -3.89 -1.60
C GLY A 13 3.92 -2.50 -2.04
N LEU A 14 2.69 -2.33 -2.52
CA LEU A 14 2.13 -1.02 -2.87
C LEU A 14 2.10 -0.08 -1.66
N LEU A 15 1.65 -0.54 -0.50
CA LEU A 15 1.65 0.25 0.74
C LEU A 15 3.06 0.70 1.11
N LEU A 16 4.05 -0.19 1.04
CA LEU A 16 5.46 0.15 1.26
C LEU A 16 5.99 1.13 0.19
N GLY A 17 5.61 0.98 -1.07
CA GLY A 17 5.93 1.93 -2.12
C GLY A 17 5.41 3.33 -1.81
N LEU A 18 4.17 3.44 -1.33
CA LEU A 18 3.60 4.71 -0.87
C LEU A 18 4.39 5.29 0.31
N THR A 19 4.77 4.47 1.30
CA THR A 19 5.63 4.93 2.41
C THR A 19 6.96 5.49 1.93
N ALA A 20 7.61 4.81 0.98
CA ALA A 20 8.88 5.24 0.41
C ALA A 20 8.73 6.57 -0.32
N THR A 21 7.66 6.76 -1.10
CA THR A 21 7.42 8.06 -1.77
C THR A 21 7.20 9.21 -0.80
N LEU A 22 6.59 8.97 0.36
CA LEU A 22 6.42 9.99 1.39
C LEU A 22 7.75 10.38 2.03
N LEU A 23 8.62 9.41 2.29
CA LEU A 23 9.99 9.64 2.78
C LEU A 23 10.82 10.41 1.77
N ILE A 24 10.77 10.03 0.48
CA ILE A 24 11.49 10.72 -0.59
C ILE A 24 10.99 12.17 -0.73
N SER A 25 9.68 12.38 -0.59
CA SER A 25 9.07 13.72 -0.64
C SER A 25 9.48 14.63 0.53
N MET A 26 10.04 14.10 1.62
CA MET A 26 10.65 14.93 2.68
C MET A 26 11.96 15.58 2.23
N SER A 27 12.69 14.92 1.32
CA SER A 27 14.05 15.33 0.94
C SER A 27 14.09 16.21 -0.31
N ILE A 28 13.22 15.98 -1.30
CA ILE A 28 13.30 16.62 -2.62
C ILE A 28 11.88 16.95 -3.12
N TRP A 29 11.53 18.24 -3.22
CA TRP A 29 10.13 18.68 -3.33
C TRP A 29 9.57 18.81 -4.77
N LEU A 30 10.39 18.89 -5.83
CA LEU A 30 9.87 19.27 -7.16
C LEU A 30 10.22 18.37 -8.35
N GLU A 31 11.44 17.85 -8.49
CA GLU A 31 11.87 17.17 -9.74
C GLU A 31 11.60 15.65 -9.78
N MET A 32 11.18 15.05 -8.67
CA MET A 32 11.06 13.58 -8.52
C MET A 32 9.67 12.99 -8.80
N ARG A 33 8.65 13.76 -9.22
CA ARG A 33 7.27 13.25 -9.32
C ARG A 33 7.09 12.11 -10.33
N VAL A 34 7.84 12.13 -11.44
CA VAL A 34 7.88 11.01 -12.40
C VAL A 34 8.57 9.78 -11.80
N HIS A 35 9.59 9.97 -10.96
CA HIS A 35 10.28 8.89 -10.26
C HIS A 35 9.39 8.24 -9.17
N ASN A 36 8.50 9.00 -8.52
CA ASN A 36 7.56 8.45 -7.54
C ASN A 36 6.70 7.32 -8.12
N ARG A 37 6.26 7.46 -9.38
CA ARG A 37 5.50 6.40 -10.06
C ARG A 37 6.31 5.12 -10.18
N TYR A 38 7.57 5.20 -10.60
CA TYR A 38 8.45 4.04 -10.71
C TYR A 38 8.79 3.41 -9.36
N VAL A 39 8.90 4.21 -8.30
CA VAL A 39 9.09 3.70 -6.94
C VAL A 39 7.87 2.88 -6.51
N VAL A 40 6.66 3.40 -6.64
CA VAL A 40 5.43 2.68 -6.26
C VAL A 40 5.26 1.41 -7.09
N VAL A 41 5.44 1.48 -8.42
CA VAL A 41 5.39 0.31 -9.31
C VAL A 41 6.45 -0.72 -8.92
N GLY A 42 7.69 -0.28 -8.68
CA GLY A 42 8.80 -1.16 -8.34
C GLY A 42 8.56 -1.94 -7.06
N PHE A 43 8.06 -1.28 -6.01
CA PHE A 43 7.69 -1.94 -4.76
C PHE A 43 6.49 -2.89 -4.92
N ALA A 44 5.50 -2.55 -5.76
CA ALA A 44 4.39 -3.45 -6.08
C ALA A 44 4.86 -4.71 -6.84
N LEU A 45 5.79 -4.56 -7.80
CA LEU A 45 6.41 -5.68 -8.52
C LEU A 45 7.27 -6.55 -7.60
N MET A 46 8.05 -5.96 -6.71
CA MET A 46 8.78 -6.73 -5.69
C MET A 46 7.83 -7.50 -4.78
N GLY A 47 6.70 -6.90 -4.39
CA GLY A 47 5.62 -7.57 -3.66
C GLY A 47 5.02 -8.75 -4.43
N LEU A 48 4.79 -8.60 -5.74
CA LEU A 48 4.32 -9.68 -6.62
C LEU A 48 5.32 -10.84 -6.68
N ILE A 49 6.60 -10.53 -6.94
CA ILE A 49 7.69 -11.51 -7.00
C ILE A 49 7.79 -12.27 -5.68
N TYR A 50 7.81 -11.55 -4.55
CA TYR A 50 7.85 -12.15 -3.22
C TYR A 50 6.64 -13.06 -2.98
N GLY A 51 5.44 -12.63 -3.40
CA GLY A 51 4.21 -13.42 -3.27
C GLY A 51 4.21 -14.75 -4.03
N VAL A 52 4.99 -14.87 -5.11
CA VAL A 52 5.17 -16.14 -5.85
C VAL A 52 6.01 -17.13 -5.04
N PHE A 53 7.06 -16.66 -4.38
CA PHE A 53 7.97 -17.50 -3.59
C PHE A 53 7.47 -17.75 -2.15
N ALA A 54 6.54 -16.94 -1.65
CA ALA A 54 6.02 -17.07 -0.30
C ALA A 54 5.20 -18.36 -0.08
N LYS A 55 5.70 -19.21 0.84
CA LYS A 55 5.03 -20.47 1.21
C LYS A 55 3.74 -20.22 1.99
N ARG A 56 3.75 -19.31 2.97
CA ARG A 56 2.60 -18.98 3.85
C ARG A 56 2.27 -17.49 3.81
N LEU A 57 1.03 -17.13 4.14
CA LEU A 57 0.64 -15.74 4.39
C LEU A 57 1.13 -15.30 5.76
N ASN A 58 1.85 -14.19 5.80
CA ASN A 58 2.29 -13.54 7.03
C ASN A 58 1.43 -12.30 7.29
N ILE A 59 0.52 -12.40 8.26
CA ILE A 59 -0.39 -11.31 8.65
C ILE A 59 0.40 -10.11 9.20
N SER A 60 1.58 -10.33 9.78
CA SER A 60 2.43 -9.25 10.26
C SER A 60 2.87 -8.28 9.15
N ALA A 61 2.96 -8.74 7.90
CA ALA A 61 3.42 -7.90 6.79
C ALA A 61 2.46 -6.74 6.50
N ILE A 62 1.14 -7.00 6.48
CA ILE A 62 0.15 -5.94 6.25
C ILE A 62 0.12 -4.96 7.43
N ILE A 63 0.09 -5.48 8.66
CA ILE A 63 0.06 -4.66 9.88
C ILE A 63 1.26 -3.72 9.91
N PHE A 64 2.45 -4.24 9.64
CA PHE A 64 3.67 -3.45 9.59
C PHE A 64 3.60 -2.36 8.51
N SER A 65 3.19 -2.71 7.29
CA SER A 65 3.10 -1.75 6.18
C SER A 65 2.07 -0.64 6.43
N GLU A 66 0.94 -0.97 7.06
CA GLU A 66 -0.10 0.00 7.38
C GLU A 66 0.31 0.93 8.51
N VAL A 67 0.84 0.39 9.62
CA VAL A 67 1.31 1.20 10.74
C VAL A 67 2.39 2.18 10.29
N LEU A 68 3.34 1.73 9.47
CA LEU A 68 4.40 2.58 8.95
C LEU A 68 3.85 3.70 8.05
N LEU A 69 2.87 3.39 7.19
CA LEU A 69 2.18 4.39 6.37
C LEU A 69 1.44 5.41 7.23
N PHE A 70 0.63 4.98 8.18
CA PHE A 70 -0.10 5.89 9.05
C PHE A 70 0.83 6.76 9.89
N LEU A 71 1.90 6.19 10.45
CA LEU A 71 2.86 6.94 11.25
C LEU A 71 3.52 8.06 10.43
N LEU A 72 3.95 7.77 9.19
CA LEU A 72 4.51 8.78 8.29
C LEU A 72 3.49 9.86 7.90
N ILE A 73 2.23 9.49 7.66
CA ILE A 73 1.16 10.47 7.39
C ILE A 73 1.00 11.44 8.56
N PHE A 74 0.89 10.89 9.77
CA PHE A 74 0.72 11.68 10.99
C PHE A 74 1.92 12.60 11.21
N TRP A 75 3.14 12.08 11.00
CA TRP A 75 4.36 12.87 11.13
C TRP A 75 4.42 14.04 10.13
N LEU A 76 4.04 13.79 8.87
CA LEU A 76 4.03 14.80 7.81
C LEU A 76 2.93 15.85 7.97
N ASN A 77 1.91 15.57 8.80
CA ASN A 77 0.68 16.34 8.94
C ASN A 77 0.01 16.73 7.60
N LYS A 78 0.22 15.91 6.57
CA LYS A 78 -0.24 16.13 5.18
C LYS A 78 -0.91 14.85 4.64
N PRO A 79 -2.08 14.47 5.15
CA PRO A 79 -2.77 13.23 4.76
C PRO A 79 -3.17 13.20 3.28
N ASN A 80 -3.37 14.37 2.66
CA ASN A 80 -3.75 14.46 1.25
C ASN A 80 -2.61 14.13 0.29
N LEU A 81 -1.36 14.11 0.76
CA LEU A 81 -0.18 13.92 -0.09
C LEU A 81 -0.11 12.50 -0.65
N ILE A 82 -0.61 11.51 0.09
CA ILE A 82 -0.76 10.13 -0.41
C ILE A 82 -1.73 10.07 -1.57
N PHE A 83 -2.92 10.67 -1.41
CA PHE A 83 -3.94 10.63 -2.44
C PHE A 83 -3.50 11.39 -3.69
N PHE A 84 -2.68 12.43 -3.52
CA PHE A 84 -2.02 13.11 -4.61
C PHE A 84 -1.03 12.19 -5.34
N ASN A 85 -0.15 11.49 -4.61
CA ASN A 85 0.79 10.52 -5.21
C ASN A 85 0.07 9.37 -5.93
N ILE A 86 -1.04 8.88 -5.39
CA ILE A 86 -1.86 7.83 -6.04
C ILE A 86 -2.50 8.37 -7.32
N LYS A 87 -3.02 9.60 -7.29
CA LYS A 87 -3.60 10.28 -8.46
C LYS A 87 -2.58 10.38 -9.59
N GLU A 88 -1.43 10.96 -9.29
CA GLU A 88 -0.34 11.23 -10.25
C GLU A 88 0.29 9.94 -10.79
N SER A 89 0.15 8.81 -10.08
CA SER A 89 0.69 7.52 -10.51
C SER A 89 -0.22 6.73 -11.47
N TYR A 90 -1.55 6.86 -11.35
CA TYR A 90 -2.48 5.95 -12.06
C TYR A 90 -3.86 6.51 -12.44
N LEU A 91 -4.27 7.66 -11.89
CA LEU A 91 -5.69 8.06 -11.86
C LEU A 91 -5.89 9.56 -12.07
N ASP A 92 -5.20 10.15 -13.05
CA ASP A 92 -5.33 11.59 -13.35
C ASP A 92 -6.78 12.02 -13.64
N PHE A 93 -7.60 11.09 -14.14
CA PHE A 93 -9.01 11.29 -14.46
C PHE A 93 -9.95 11.30 -13.23
N LEU A 94 -9.50 10.84 -12.05
CA LEU A 94 -10.33 10.78 -10.85
C LEU A 94 -10.09 11.97 -9.91
N SER A 95 -11.14 12.40 -9.22
CA SER A 95 -11.00 13.42 -8.18
C SER A 95 -10.26 12.84 -6.97
N ILE A 96 -9.54 13.71 -6.24
CA ILE A 96 -8.80 13.33 -5.03
C ILE A 96 -9.75 12.69 -3.99
N GLY A 97 -11.00 13.15 -3.92
CA GLY A 97 -12.04 12.57 -3.07
C GLY A 97 -12.37 11.13 -3.46
N GLN A 98 -12.59 10.86 -4.75
CA GLN A 98 -12.87 9.50 -5.25
C GLN A 98 -11.72 8.54 -4.99
N ILE A 99 -10.48 8.99 -5.19
CA ILE A 99 -9.28 8.19 -4.90
C ILE A 99 -9.16 7.88 -3.41
N ARG A 100 -9.43 8.87 -2.56
CA ARG A 100 -9.43 8.69 -1.10
C ARG A 100 -10.44 7.65 -0.66
N TYR A 101 -11.69 7.76 -1.09
CA TYR A 101 -12.73 6.78 -0.72
C TYR A 101 -12.41 5.41 -1.29
N GLY A 102 -12.01 5.31 -2.56
CA GLY A 102 -11.65 4.05 -3.20
C GLY A 102 -10.49 3.34 -2.48
N PHE A 103 -9.43 4.06 -2.16
CA PHE A 103 -8.29 3.51 -1.42
C PHE A 103 -8.70 3.01 -0.03
N LEU A 104 -9.45 3.81 0.72
CA LEU A 104 -9.92 3.42 2.05
C LEU A 104 -10.85 2.21 1.99
N THR A 105 -11.74 2.13 1.00
CA THR A 105 -12.62 0.97 0.81
C THR A 105 -11.83 -0.29 0.47
N ILE A 106 -10.80 -0.21 -0.37
CA ILE A 106 -9.94 -1.37 -0.66
C ILE A 106 -9.20 -1.79 0.60
N LEU A 107 -8.62 -0.83 1.34
CA LEU A 107 -7.90 -1.09 2.58
C LEU A 107 -8.79 -1.77 3.63
N THR A 108 -10.04 -1.31 3.80
CA THR A 108 -10.98 -1.93 4.75
C THR A 108 -11.38 -3.34 4.33
N ILE A 109 -11.66 -3.57 3.05
CA ILE A 109 -11.97 -4.91 2.52
C ILE A 109 -10.80 -5.87 2.76
N VAL A 110 -9.58 -5.45 2.44
CA VAL A 110 -8.38 -6.29 2.65
C VAL A 110 -8.20 -6.60 4.14
N ASN A 111 -8.37 -5.62 5.02
CA ASN A 111 -8.29 -5.85 6.47
C ASN A 111 -9.35 -6.81 7.00
N ILE A 112 -10.61 -6.70 6.55
CA ILE A 112 -11.68 -7.63 6.91
C ILE A 112 -11.33 -9.05 6.47
N ILE A 113 -10.82 -9.22 5.25
CA ILE A 113 -10.39 -10.53 4.73
C ILE A 113 -9.25 -11.10 5.60
N VAL A 114 -8.26 -10.28 5.96
CA VAL A 114 -7.14 -10.71 6.80
C VAL A 114 -7.62 -11.12 8.19
N LEU A 115 -8.51 -10.34 8.81
CA LEU A 115 -9.11 -10.67 10.10
C LEU A 115 -9.85 -12.01 10.03
N PHE A 116 -10.69 -12.21 9.02
CA PHE A 116 -11.43 -13.46 8.85
C PHE A 116 -10.50 -14.68 8.69
N VAL A 117 -9.42 -14.54 7.91
CA VAL A 117 -8.40 -15.59 7.74
C VAL A 117 -7.62 -15.84 9.05
N SER A 118 -7.39 -14.80 9.85
CA SER A 118 -6.73 -14.91 11.15
C SER A 118 -7.61 -15.67 12.15
N PHE A 119 -8.87 -15.25 12.32
CA PHE A 119 -9.81 -15.88 13.25
C PHE A 119 -10.18 -17.30 12.82
N GLY A 120 -10.28 -17.60 11.52
CA GLY A 120 -10.54 -18.96 11.04
C GLY A 120 -9.43 -19.97 11.35
N LYS A 121 -8.20 -19.51 11.62
CA LYS A 121 -7.09 -20.36 12.09
C LYS A 121 -7.04 -20.53 13.61
N TYR A 122 -7.69 -19.63 14.35
CA TYR A 122 -7.89 -19.70 15.80
C TYR A 122 -9.26 -20.34 16.08
N LYS A 123 -9.44 -21.61 15.69
CA LYS A 123 -10.42 -22.44 16.40
C LYS A 123 -9.73 -22.96 17.66
N PRO A 124 -10.31 -22.75 18.86
CA PRO A 124 -9.79 -23.37 20.09
C PRO A 124 -9.82 -24.91 19.98
#